data_AF-A0ABD5YW23-F1
#
_entry.id   AF-A0ABD5YW23-F1
#
_cell.length_a   1.000
_cell.length_b   1.000
_cell.length_c   1.000
_cell.angle_alpha   90.00
_cell.angle_beta   90.00
_cell.angle_gamma   90.00
#
_symmetry.space_group_name_H-M   'P 1'
#
loop_
_entity.id
_entity.type
_entity.pdbx_description
1 polymer ?
#
loop_
_entity_poly.entity_id
_entity_poly.type
_entity_poly.pdbx_seq_one_letter_code
_entity_poly.pdbx_strand_id
1 'polypeptide(L)'
;MTQQDVTRRQIVRFLSTAAIGSIAGCAGTKQINQQETGTSDRSSQADPITTPSTWISESTTTRVPTTNSPPPETAQATEPPATETPADEATTETPSKPGYKDYHWHGRLFFEINGDLIDFSQSKYYLKNLQQKRPETVYFHFHKSAHGVNEWSNEKKTVTFARALNLLPTIEYARRRGSDVITYNGRTYRASASGTSIDVYRGTEKISPQTYTIQHDDDFWVRIGTRKSRTTASDTRSGKLIVAINNQRLTFTSNGDSRIGTNRFNIRTNSPPYTWYSSGEPVTLAEALNTLSGITYRSGPGVRR
;
A
#
# COMPACT_ATOMS: atom_id res chain seq x y z
N MET A 1 -17.11 -34.21 -25.98
CA MET A 1 -16.45 -33.99 -24.67
C MET A 1 -14.99 -34.37 -24.84
N THR A 2 -14.13 -33.38 -25.04
CA THR A 2 -12.68 -33.59 -25.20
C THR A 2 -12.00 -32.81 -24.09
N GLN A 3 -11.51 -33.55 -23.10
CA GLN A 3 -10.69 -33.07 -22.01
C GLN A 3 -9.29 -32.78 -22.59
N GLN A 4 -8.84 -31.53 -22.57
CA GLN A 4 -7.44 -31.22 -22.83
C GLN A 4 -6.72 -31.10 -21.49
N ASP A 5 -5.86 -32.08 -21.23
CA ASP A 5 -4.85 -32.07 -20.19
C ASP A 5 -3.89 -30.89 -20.39
N VAL A 6 -3.87 -29.97 -19.42
CA VAL A 6 -2.84 -28.93 -19.35
C VAL A 6 -1.62 -29.52 -18.63
N THR A 7 -0.68 -29.95 -19.44
CA THR A 7 0.60 -30.54 -19.01
C THR A 7 1.43 -29.53 -18.19
N ARG A 8 1.70 -29.87 -16.93
CA ARG A 8 2.75 -29.24 -16.12
C ARG A 8 4.11 -29.47 -16.77
N ARG A 9 4.95 -28.42 -16.85
CA ARG A 9 6.41 -28.58 -16.84
C ARG A 9 7.05 -27.52 -15.95
N GLN A 10 7.34 -27.90 -14.71
CA GLN A 10 8.52 -27.42 -14.01
C GLN A 10 9.69 -28.31 -14.42
N ILE A 11 10.76 -27.73 -14.96
CA ILE A 11 12.10 -28.32 -14.88
C ILE A 11 13.07 -27.18 -14.54
N VAL A 12 13.46 -27.15 -13.27
CA VAL A 12 14.68 -26.50 -12.79
C VAL A 12 15.83 -27.45 -13.07
N ARG A 13 16.91 -26.97 -13.70
CA ARG A 13 18.24 -27.58 -13.61
C ARG A 13 19.28 -26.47 -13.47
N PHE A 14 19.81 -26.34 -12.25
CA PHE A 14 21.09 -25.70 -11.97
C PHE A 14 22.19 -26.75 -12.09
N LEU A 15 23.26 -26.42 -12.80
CA LEU A 15 24.62 -26.93 -12.58
C LEU A 15 25.55 -26.19 -13.55
N SER A 16 26.48 -25.41 -13.01
CA SER A 16 27.89 -25.37 -13.45
C SER A 16 28.70 -24.47 -12.53
N THR A 17 29.61 -25.11 -11.82
CA THR A 17 30.76 -24.57 -11.11
C THR A 17 31.74 -23.92 -12.10
N ALA A 18 32.26 -22.76 -11.75
CA ALA A 18 33.56 -22.29 -12.24
C ALA A 18 34.22 -21.41 -11.16
N ALA A 19 35.32 -21.92 -10.62
CA ALA A 19 36.25 -21.19 -9.78
C ALA A 19 37.40 -20.66 -10.64
N ILE A 20 37.60 -19.35 -10.67
CA ILE A 20 38.82 -18.61 -11.08
C ILE A 20 38.64 -17.23 -10.40
N GLY A 21 39.57 -16.56 -9.73
CA GLY A 21 41.00 -16.67 -9.53
C GLY A 21 41.43 -15.27 -9.06
N SER A 22 42.23 -15.19 -8.01
CA SER A 22 42.68 -13.94 -7.41
C SER A 22 43.55 -13.11 -8.36
N ILE A 23 43.38 -11.77 -8.36
CA ILE A 23 44.45 -10.86 -8.78
C ILE A 23 44.53 -9.71 -7.77
N ALA A 24 45.76 -9.49 -7.29
CA ALA A 24 46.19 -8.45 -6.37
C ALA A 24 46.67 -7.19 -7.13
N GLY A 25 46.82 -6.08 -6.39
CA GLY A 25 47.62 -4.90 -6.76
C GLY A 25 46.86 -3.84 -7.57
N CYS A 26 47.05 -2.53 -7.41
CA CYS A 26 48.07 -1.75 -6.70
C CYS A 26 47.51 -0.36 -6.33
N ALA A 27 48.19 0.27 -5.37
CA ALA A 27 48.08 1.67 -4.98
C ALA A 27 48.38 2.65 -6.12
N GLY A 28 48.05 3.93 -5.93
CA GLY A 28 48.77 5.02 -6.61
C GLY A 28 47.97 6.26 -6.97
N THR A 29 47.79 7.14 -6.00
CA THR A 29 47.90 8.61 -6.04
C THR A 29 48.04 9.29 -7.43
N LYS A 30 47.16 10.27 -7.72
CA LYS A 30 47.59 11.59 -8.22
C LYS A 30 46.52 12.66 -8.01
N GLN A 31 46.89 13.60 -7.16
CA GLN A 31 46.29 14.90 -6.91
C GLN A 31 46.65 15.79 -8.11
N ILE A 32 45.65 16.34 -8.81
CA ILE A 32 45.85 17.44 -9.75
C ILE A 32 44.99 18.61 -9.29
N ASN A 33 45.69 19.61 -8.79
CA ASN A 33 45.26 20.97 -8.60
C ASN A 33 45.13 21.59 -10.00
N GLN A 34 43.93 22.00 -10.41
CA GLN A 34 43.80 23.05 -11.42
C GLN A 34 42.84 24.12 -10.90
N GLN A 35 43.50 25.18 -10.48
CA GLN A 35 43.00 26.51 -10.26
C GLN A 35 42.81 27.15 -11.64
N GLU A 36 41.56 27.40 -12.02
CA GLU A 36 41.26 28.36 -13.09
C GLU A 36 40.41 29.49 -12.51
N THR A 37 41.06 30.65 -12.50
CA THR A 37 40.52 32.00 -12.43
C THR A 37 39.60 32.26 -13.62
N GLY A 38 38.42 32.84 -13.39
CA GLY A 38 37.52 33.22 -14.49
C GLY A 38 36.30 34.02 -14.06
N THR A 39 36.55 35.30 -13.75
CA THR A 39 35.74 36.48 -14.13
C THR A 39 34.22 36.47 -13.87
N SER A 40 33.81 37.36 -12.95
CA SER A 40 32.49 37.97 -12.87
C SER A 40 32.00 38.46 -14.24
N ASP A 41 30.76 38.13 -14.59
CA ASP A 41 29.91 39.07 -15.32
C ASP A 41 28.50 39.12 -14.72
N ARG A 42 28.25 40.28 -14.13
CA ARG A 42 27.02 40.73 -13.51
C ARG A 42 26.17 41.36 -14.61
N SER A 43 25.27 40.58 -15.22
CA SER A 43 24.23 41.15 -16.08
C SER A 43 22.93 41.29 -15.30
N SER A 44 22.66 42.55 -14.94
CA SER A 44 21.38 43.00 -14.39
C SER A 44 20.44 43.22 -15.56
N GLN A 45 19.34 42.47 -15.64
CA GLN A 45 18.22 42.84 -16.51
C GLN A 45 16.91 42.63 -15.77
N ALA A 46 16.28 43.76 -15.47
CA ALA A 46 14.97 43.88 -14.85
C ALA A 46 13.85 43.74 -15.89
N ASP A 47 12.78 43.06 -15.48
CA ASP A 47 11.34 43.23 -15.74
C ASP A 47 10.82 43.43 -17.19
N PRO A 48 9.69 42.79 -17.56
CA PRO A 48 8.40 43.30 -17.08
C PRO A 48 7.44 42.26 -16.51
N ILE A 49 6.75 42.75 -15.49
CA ILE A 49 5.48 42.27 -14.94
C ILE A 49 4.43 42.17 -16.05
N THR A 50 3.85 40.98 -16.22
CA THR A 50 2.62 40.80 -17.00
C THR A 50 1.63 39.94 -16.21
N THR A 51 0.75 40.60 -15.47
CA THR A 51 -0.58 40.09 -15.11
C THR A 51 -1.56 40.86 -16.00
N PRO A 52 -2.58 40.22 -16.62
CA PRO A 52 -3.77 39.85 -15.85
C PRO A 52 -4.55 38.62 -16.40
N SER A 53 -5.38 38.02 -15.56
CA SER A 53 -6.79 37.72 -15.89
C SER A 53 -7.43 36.93 -14.75
N THR A 54 -8.17 37.67 -13.93
CA THR A 54 -9.09 37.18 -12.92
C THR A 54 -10.32 36.61 -13.62
N TRP A 55 -10.49 35.29 -13.63
CA TRP A 55 -11.76 34.67 -13.98
C TRP A 55 -12.63 34.59 -12.73
N ILE A 56 -13.57 35.53 -12.63
CA ILE A 56 -14.66 35.50 -11.65
C ILE A 56 -15.73 34.57 -12.24
N SER A 57 -15.87 33.36 -11.70
CA SER A 57 -17.03 32.51 -11.96
C SER A 57 -18.10 32.80 -10.91
N GLU A 58 -19.03 33.69 -11.26
CA GLU A 58 -20.29 33.86 -10.53
C GLU A 58 -21.11 32.57 -10.67
N SER A 59 -21.26 31.83 -9.57
CA SER A 59 -22.21 30.72 -9.49
C SER A 59 -23.48 31.23 -8.82
N THR A 60 -24.48 31.50 -9.65
CA THR A 60 -25.84 31.86 -9.24
C THR A 60 -26.42 30.78 -8.32
N THR A 61 -26.57 31.10 -7.03
CA THR A 61 -27.25 30.23 -6.07
C THR A 61 -28.75 30.50 -6.15
N THR A 62 -29.48 29.61 -6.83
CA THR A 62 -30.95 29.59 -6.80
C THR A 62 -31.41 29.08 -5.44
N ARG A 63 -31.87 30.00 -4.59
CA ARG A 63 -32.54 29.70 -3.31
C ARG A 63 -33.95 29.18 -3.60
N VAL A 64 -34.20 27.92 -3.27
CA VAL A 64 -35.56 27.35 -3.21
C VAL A 64 -36.19 27.78 -1.87
N PRO A 65 -37.40 28.36 -1.85
CA PRO A 65 -38.09 28.64 -0.60
C PRO A 65 -38.57 27.33 0.04
N THR A 66 -38.05 27.02 1.23
CA THR A 66 -38.56 25.94 2.07
C THR A 66 -39.78 26.44 2.82
N THR A 67 -40.95 25.89 2.49
CA THR A 67 -42.19 26.08 3.23
C THR A 67 -42.12 25.32 4.55
N ASN A 68 -42.21 26.06 5.65
CA ASN A 68 -42.42 25.52 7.00
C ASN A 68 -43.85 24.98 7.12
N SER A 69 -43.99 23.66 7.17
CA SER A 69 -45.20 23.01 7.66
C SER A 69 -45.04 22.67 9.15
N PRO A 70 -46.00 23.02 10.01
CA PRO A 70 -45.98 22.64 11.42
C PRO A 70 -46.21 21.13 11.61
N PRO A 71 -45.73 20.55 12.73
CA PRO A 71 -45.88 19.12 13.00
C PRO A 71 -47.34 18.79 13.38
N PRO A 72 -47.89 17.65 12.92
CA PRO A 72 -49.15 17.16 13.45
C PRO A 72 -48.95 16.54 14.84
N GLU A 73 -49.83 17.04 15.70
CA GLU A 73 -50.34 16.58 16.99
C GLU A 73 -50.18 15.09 17.33
N THR A 74 -49.70 14.88 18.56
CA THR A 74 -49.54 13.62 19.28
C THR A 74 -50.86 12.88 19.47
N ALA A 75 -50.99 11.67 18.94
CA ALA A 75 -52.03 10.73 19.34
C ALA A 75 -51.45 9.70 20.32
N GLN A 76 -51.93 9.74 21.57
CA GLN A 76 -51.75 8.69 22.57
C GLN A 76 -52.42 7.40 22.09
N ALA A 77 -51.65 6.32 21.98
CA ALA A 77 -52.17 4.98 21.78
C ALA A 77 -52.00 4.17 23.07
N THR A 78 -53.13 3.67 23.54
CA THR A 78 -53.40 2.88 24.75
C THR A 78 -52.65 1.55 24.75
N GLU A 79 -52.01 1.21 25.88
CA GLU A 79 -51.42 -0.10 26.15
C GLU A 79 -52.51 -1.18 26.34
N PRO A 80 -52.40 -2.36 25.70
CA PRO A 80 -53.19 -3.54 26.06
C PRO A 80 -52.55 -4.31 27.25
N PRO A 81 -53.36 -5.05 28.03
CA PRO A 81 -52.91 -5.69 29.27
C PRO A 81 -51.97 -6.87 29.05
N ALA A 82 -51.05 -7.03 30.00
CA ALA A 82 -50.07 -8.11 30.08
C ALA A 82 -50.75 -9.48 30.16
N THR A 83 -50.37 -10.38 29.25
CA THR A 83 -50.68 -11.82 29.32
C THR A 83 -49.48 -12.52 29.95
N GLU A 84 -49.63 -12.97 31.19
CA GLU A 84 -48.63 -13.78 31.88
C GLU A 84 -48.53 -15.15 31.19
N THR A 85 -47.42 -15.38 30.49
CA THR A 85 -47.05 -16.68 29.91
C THR A 85 -46.20 -17.43 30.94
N PRO A 86 -46.45 -18.73 31.19
CA PRO A 86 -45.68 -19.50 32.17
C PRO A 86 -44.20 -19.57 31.77
N ALA A 87 -43.33 -19.36 32.76
CA ALA A 87 -41.88 -19.47 32.61
C ALA A 87 -41.49 -20.93 32.36
N ASP A 88 -41.21 -21.25 31.10
CA ASP A 88 -40.45 -22.44 30.74
C ASP A 88 -39.01 -22.22 31.20
N GLU A 89 -38.51 -23.08 32.10
CA GLU A 89 -37.12 -23.12 32.53
C GLU A 89 -36.23 -23.52 31.34
N ALA A 90 -35.87 -22.53 30.53
CA ALA A 90 -34.86 -22.66 29.49
C ALA A 90 -33.53 -23.05 30.13
N THR A 91 -33.25 -24.35 30.08
CA THR A 91 -31.92 -24.92 30.34
C THR A 91 -30.94 -24.16 29.46
N THR A 92 -30.11 -23.33 30.09
CA THR A 92 -29.10 -22.52 29.40
C THR A 92 -27.98 -23.45 28.96
N GLU A 93 -28.17 -24.15 27.85
CA GLU A 93 -27.07 -24.76 27.13
C GLU A 93 -26.12 -23.63 26.75
N THR A 94 -25.00 -23.53 27.47
CA THR A 94 -23.93 -22.64 27.06
C THR A 94 -23.48 -23.14 25.69
N PRO A 95 -23.67 -22.38 24.60
CA PRO A 95 -23.27 -22.84 23.29
C PRO A 95 -21.79 -23.22 23.37
N SER A 96 -21.50 -24.49 23.10
CA SER A 96 -20.14 -25.01 22.95
C SER A 96 -19.39 -24.01 22.11
N LYS A 97 -18.45 -23.27 22.72
CA LYS A 97 -17.62 -22.29 22.01
C LYS A 97 -17.01 -23.03 20.82
N PRO A 98 -17.30 -22.62 19.57
CA PRO A 98 -16.70 -23.24 18.40
C PRO A 98 -15.19 -23.28 18.61
N GLY A 99 -14.57 -24.42 18.30
CA GLY A 99 -13.20 -24.71 18.70
C GLY A 99 -12.23 -23.65 18.21
N TYR A 100 -11.02 -23.61 18.81
CA TYR A 100 -9.93 -22.68 18.49
C TYR A 100 -9.67 -22.48 16.97
N LYS A 101 -10.00 -23.46 16.12
CA LYS A 101 -9.89 -23.37 14.65
C LYS A 101 -10.92 -22.47 13.96
N ASP A 102 -12.10 -22.24 14.53
CA ASP A 102 -13.18 -21.51 13.85
C ASP A 102 -12.99 -19.98 13.90
N TYR A 103 -12.03 -19.48 14.69
CA TYR A 103 -11.76 -18.06 14.90
C TYR A 103 -10.31 -17.67 14.59
N HIS A 104 -9.63 -18.44 13.75
CA HIS A 104 -8.27 -18.16 13.30
C HIS A 104 -8.31 -17.57 11.90
N TRP A 105 -8.09 -16.27 11.80
CA TRP A 105 -8.13 -15.59 10.51
C TRP A 105 -6.75 -15.21 10.04
N HIS A 106 -6.57 -15.27 8.72
CA HIS A 106 -5.33 -14.97 8.04
C HIS A 106 -5.61 -13.97 6.92
N GLY A 107 -4.55 -13.32 6.46
CA GLY A 107 -4.55 -12.47 5.28
C GLY A 107 -3.16 -11.89 5.10
N ARG A 108 -2.98 -10.89 4.23
CA ARG A 108 -1.65 -10.27 4.03
C ARG A 108 -1.65 -8.77 4.31
N LEU A 109 -0.52 -8.26 4.77
CA LEU A 109 -0.30 -6.83 4.97
C LEU A 109 0.94 -6.36 4.22
N PHE A 110 0.72 -5.56 3.18
CA PHE A 110 1.79 -4.85 2.48
C PHE A 110 1.83 -3.41 2.99
N PHE A 111 2.93 -3.02 3.63
CA PHE A 111 3.10 -1.68 4.16
C PHE A 111 4.33 -1.03 3.54
N GLU A 112 4.10 0.03 2.77
CA GLU A 112 5.11 0.67 1.92
C GLU A 112 5.31 2.13 2.32
N ILE A 113 6.57 2.56 2.38
CA ILE A 113 6.94 3.95 2.58
C ILE A 113 7.92 4.37 1.49
N ASN A 114 7.52 5.29 0.62
CA ASN A 114 8.31 5.78 -0.52
C ASN A 114 8.81 4.69 -1.47
N GLY A 115 8.03 3.62 -1.66
CA GLY A 115 8.46 2.42 -2.39
C GLY A 115 8.96 1.30 -1.49
N ASP A 116 9.53 1.62 -0.34
CA ASP A 116 10.22 0.64 0.49
C ASP A 116 9.21 -0.16 1.30
N LEU A 117 9.18 -1.47 1.07
CA LEU A 117 8.27 -2.39 1.74
C LEU A 117 8.83 -2.74 3.12
N ILE A 118 8.00 -2.62 4.15
CA ILE A 118 8.35 -3.06 5.50
C ILE A 118 8.44 -4.59 5.55
N ASP A 119 9.49 -5.09 6.19
CA ASP A 119 9.72 -6.50 6.41
C ASP A 119 9.06 -6.98 7.72
N PHE A 120 7.89 -7.63 7.59
CA PHE A 120 7.19 -8.22 8.73
C PHE A 120 7.74 -9.59 9.15
N SER A 121 8.79 -10.11 8.51
CA SER A 121 9.52 -11.31 8.97
C SER A 121 10.49 -11.01 10.12
N GLN A 122 10.58 -9.77 10.57
CA GLN A 122 11.39 -9.42 11.74
C GLN A 122 10.74 -9.91 13.03
N SER A 123 11.56 -10.44 13.94
CA SER A 123 11.09 -11.03 15.19
C SER A 123 10.23 -10.08 16.03
N LYS A 124 10.47 -8.77 15.97
CA LYS A 124 9.69 -7.76 16.71
C LYS A 124 8.19 -7.85 16.42
N TYR A 125 7.76 -8.27 15.23
CA TYR A 125 6.34 -8.35 14.84
C TYR A 125 5.65 -9.65 15.28
N TYR A 126 6.39 -10.61 15.84
CA TYR A 126 5.84 -11.92 16.14
C TYR A 126 5.08 -11.96 17.46
N LEU A 127 3.94 -12.67 17.46
CA LEU A 127 3.08 -12.80 18.65
C LEU A 127 3.87 -13.23 19.89
N LYS A 128 4.73 -14.24 19.75
CA LYS A 128 5.54 -14.78 20.85
C LYS A 128 6.41 -13.74 21.57
N ASN A 129 6.76 -12.65 20.88
CA ASN A 129 7.59 -11.57 21.43
C ASN A 129 6.76 -10.39 21.96
N LEU A 130 5.48 -10.32 21.61
CA LEU A 130 4.58 -9.21 21.93
C LEU A 130 3.56 -9.56 23.03
N GLN A 131 2.99 -10.77 22.98
CA GLN A 131 1.83 -11.16 23.77
C GLN A 131 2.02 -11.02 25.28
N GLN A 132 3.23 -11.31 25.79
CA GLN A 132 3.50 -11.19 27.22
C GLN A 132 3.39 -9.74 27.71
N LYS A 133 3.76 -8.76 26.88
CA LYS A 133 3.72 -7.33 27.21
C LYS A 133 2.41 -6.68 26.79
N ARG A 134 1.80 -7.20 25.73
CA ARG A 134 0.59 -6.65 25.09
C ARG A 134 -0.33 -7.82 24.72
N PRO A 135 -1.08 -8.39 25.69
CA PRO A 135 -1.93 -9.56 25.44
C PRO A 135 -2.93 -9.38 24.30
N GLU A 136 -3.31 -8.14 24.01
CA GLU A 136 -4.20 -7.78 22.91
C GLU A 136 -3.62 -8.01 21.50
N THR A 137 -2.30 -8.24 21.36
CA THR A 137 -1.69 -8.51 20.03
C THR A 137 -2.15 -9.84 19.45
N VAL A 138 -2.78 -10.72 20.22
CA VAL A 138 -3.49 -11.89 19.68
C VAL A 138 -4.53 -11.52 18.62
N TYR A 139 -5.07 -10.29 18.66
CA TYR A 139 -6.04 -9.83 17.66
C TYR A 139 -5.42 -9.35 16.34
N PHE A 140 -4.10 -9.17 16.25
CA PHE A 140 -3.42 -8.93 14.99
C PHE A 140 -1.90 -9.06 15.18
N HIS A 141 -1.29 -10.08 14.58
CA HIS A 141 0.12 -10.37 14.74
C HIS A 141 0.68 -11.16 13.56
N PHE A 142 1.98 -11.41 13.61
CA PHE A 142 2.68 -12.29 12.68
C PHE A 142 3.24 -13.50 13.45
N HIS A 143 3.58 -14.56 12.73
CA HIS A 143 4.37 -15.67 13.27
C HIS A 143 5.65 -15.86 12.44
N LYS A 144 6.67 -16.48 13.05
CA LYS A 144 7.91 -16.85 12.36
C LYS A 144 7.69 -17.85 11.22
N SER A 145 6.66 -18.69 11.36
CA SER A 145 6.43 -19.87 10.52
C SER A 145 5.01 -19.97 9.96
N ALA A 146 4.20 -18.90 10.05
CA ALA A 146 2.88 -18.87 9.41
C ALA A 146 2.99 -18.56 7.91
N HIS A 147 1.89 -18.70 7.18
CA HIS A 147 1.77 -19.40 5.90
C HIS A 147 2.20 -18.59 4.66
N GLY A 148 3.10 -17.61 4.83
CA GLY A 148 3.69 -16.83 3.77
C GLY A 148 4.38 -15.56 4.25
N VAL A 149 5.09 -14.89 3.32
CA VAL A 149 5.65 -13.56 3.58
C VAL A 149 4.50 -12.57 3.78
N ASN A 150 4.61 -11.70 4.80
CA ASN A 150 3.62 -10.67 5.16
C ASN A 150 2.24 -11.18 5.57
N GLU A 151 2.13 -12.46 5.95
CA GLU A 151 0.88 -13.00 6.44
C GLU A 151 0.59 -12.56 7.88
N TRP A 152 -0.53 -11.89 8.08
CA TRP A 152 -1.04 -11.58 9.41
C TRP A 152 -1.98 -12.68 9.88
N SER A 153 -2.08 -12.83 11.20
CA SER A 153 -3.01 -13.72 11.87
C SER A 153 -3.82 -12.97 12.93
N ASN A 154 -5.05 -13.40 13.12
CA ASN A 154 -5.97 -12.96 14.16
C ASN A 154 -6.47 -14.18 14.91
N GLU A 155 -6.37 -14.14 16.24
CA GLU A 155 -7.02 -15.08 17.11
C GLU A 155 -8.15 -14.36 17.87
N LYS A 156 -9.28 -15.06 18.05
CA LYS A 156 -10.36 -14.76 19.02
C LYS A 156 -11.36 -13.66 18.64
N LYS A 157 -10.89 -12.50 18.15
CA LYS A 157 -11.79 -11.34 17.98
C LYS A 157 -11.34 -10.41 16.86
N THR A 158 -12.30 -10.01 16.05
CA THR A 158 -12.14 -9.01 14.99
C THR A 158 -11.87 -7.62 15.57
N VAL A 159 -11.07 -6.83 14.85
CA VAL A 159 -10.77 -5.44 15.20
C VAL A 159 -10.85 -4.57 13.96
N THR A 160 -10.96 -3.25 14.13
CA THR A 160 -10.80 -2.33 13.00
C THR A 160 -9.37 -2.36 12.50
N PHE A 161 -9.15 -2.07 11.21
CA PHE A 161 -7.81 -2.05 10.64
C PHE A 161 -6.91 -0.99 11.31
N ALA A 162 -7.48 0.14 11.72
CA ALA A 162 -6.81 1.13 12.56
C ALA A 162 -6.30 0.54 13.89
N ARG A 163 -7.12 -0.28 14.55
CA ARG A 163 -6.71 -0.95 15.79
C ARG A 163 -5.63 -1.99 15.51
N ALA A 164 -5.78 -2.79 14.45
CA ALA A 164 -4.78 -3.77 14.02
C ALA A 164 -3.39 -3.14 13.81
N LEU A 165 -3.30 -2.01 13.07
CA LEU A 165 -2.03 -1.30 12.86
C LEU A 165 -1.39 -0.86 14.19
N ASN A 166 -2.20 -0.37 15.14
CA ASN A 166 -1.72 0.06 16.46
C ASN A 166 -1.30 -1.10 17.39
N LEU A 167 -1.58 -2.36 17.02
CA LEU A 167 -1.07 -3.54 17.73
C LEU A 167 0.35 -3.90 17.32
N LEU A 168 0.77 -3.49 16.12
CA LEU A 168 2.11 -3.74 15.64
C LEU A 168 3.11 -2.80 16.31
N PRO A 169 4.30 -3.29 16.72
CA PRO A 169 5.34 -2.42 17.24
C PRO A 169 5.76 -1.43 16.16
N THR A 170 6.18 -0.25 16.60
CA THR A 170 6.73 0.83 15.74
C THR A 170 5.76 1.43 14.73
N ILE A 171 4.52 0.95 14.64
CA ILE A 171 3.48 1.48 13.77
C ILE A 171 2.38 2.06 14.65
N GLU A 172 1.97 3.28 14.35
CA GLU A 172 0.80 3.91 14.95
C GLU A 172 -0.07 4.49 13.85
N TYR A 173 -1.38 4.32 13.98
CA TYR A 173 -2.38 4.96 13.13
C TYR A 173 -3.28 5.85 13.98
N ALA A 174 -3.53 7.05 13.48
CA ALA A 174 -4.51 7.97 14.04
C ALA A 174 -5.22 8.75 12.94
N ARG A 175 -6.38 9.31 13.29
CA ARG A 175 -7.08 10.31 12.49
C ARG A 175 -6.97 11.65 13.19
N ARG A 176 -6.46 12.68 12.52
CA ARG A 176 -6.37 14.04 13.08
C ARG A 176 -7.02 15.01 12.10
N ARG A 177 -8.04 15.75 12.57
CA ARG A 177 -8.81 16.71 11.76
C ARG A 177 -9.29 16.09 10.44
N GLY A 178 -9.83 14.87 10.49
CA GLY A 178 -10.33 14.15 9.33
C GLY A 178 -9.26 13.66 8.34
N SER A 179 -7.97 13.73 8.67
CA SER A 179 -6.88 13.21 7.83
C SER A 179 -6.17 12.04 8.49
N ASP A 180 -5.67 11.11 7.67
CA ASP A 180 -4.88 9.98 8.15
C ASP A 180 -3.50 10.44 8.61
N VAL A 181 -3.06 9.86 9.72
CA VAL A 181 -1.74 10.08 10.32
C VAL A 181 -1.17 8.72 10.67
N ILE A 182 0.03 8.45 10.17
CA ILE A 182 0.74 7.21 10.47
C ILE A 182 2.12 7.55 11.03
N THR A 183 2.49 6.97 12.16
CA THR A 183 3.86 7.00 12.67
C THR A 183 4.52 5.66 12.41
N TYR A 184 5.72 5.66 11.84
CA TYR A 184 6.55 4.47 11.67
C TYR A 184 7.97 4.72 12.20
N ASN A 185 8.46 3.87 13.10
CA ASN A 185 9.77 4.01 13.76
C ASN A 185 10.01 5.44 14.29
N GLY A 186 9.00 6.04 14.93
CA GLY A 186 9.05 7.40 15.49
C GLY A 186 8.90 8.53 14.46
N ARG A 187 8.84 8.24 13.16
CA ARG A 187 8.60 9.25 12.12
C ARG A 187 7.11 9.33 11.77
N THR A 188 6.52 10.51 11.89
CA THR A 188 5.10 10.74 11.59
C THR A 188 4.87 11.30 10.19
N TYR A 189 3.99 10.64 9.44
CA TYR A 189 3.45 11.02 8.14
C TYR A 189 2.01 11.50 8.30
N ARG A 190 1.65 12.60 7.65
CA ARG A 190 0.33 13.20 7.74
C ARG A 190 -0.21 13.41 6.34
N ALA A 191 -1.37 12.85 6.02
CA ALA A 191 -2.00 13.03 4.70
C ALA A 191 -2.34 14.51 4.40
N SER A 192 -2.50 15.33 5.44
CA SER A 192 -2.72 16.78 5.29
C SER A 192 -1.44 17.58 5.02
N ALA A 193 -0.25 16.98 5.16
CA ALA A 193 1.00 17.66 4.86
C ALA A 193 1.26 17.69 3.35
N SER A 194 1.67 18.85 2.84
CA SER A 194 2.01 19.01 1.42
C SER A 194 3.06 17.98 0.99
N GLY A 195 2.82 17.37 -0.17
CA GLY A 195 3.69 16.33 -0.73
C GLY A 195 3.63 14.97 -0.02
N THR A 196 2.75 14.77 0.97
CA THR A 196 2.54 13.47 1.62
C THR A 196 1.21 12.85 1.17
N SER A 197 1.23 11.57 0.81
CA SER A 197 0.02 10.77 0.57
C SER A 197 0.01 9.55 1.49
N ILE A 198 -1.18 9.19 1.97
CA ILE A 198 -1.43 7.96 2.72
C ILE A 198 -2.66 7.33 2.09
N ASP A 199 -2.49 6.15 1.50
CA ASP A 199 -3.59 5.41 0.90
C ASP A 199 -3.65 4.01 1.50
N VAL A 200 -4.87 3.55 1.82
CA VAL A 200 -5.12 2.24 2.41
C VAL A 200 -6.16 1.50 1.58
N TYR A 201 -5.83 0.28 1.17
CA TYR A 201 -6.67 -0.57 0.36
C TYR A 201 -6.84 -1.94 0.99
N ARG A 202 -7.97 -2.59 0.69
CA ARG A 202 -8.17 -4.04 0.79
C ARG A 202 -8.36 -4.59 -0.63
N GLY A 203 -7.37 -5.34 -1.11
CA GLY A 203 -7.24 -5.67 -2.53
C GLY A 203 -7.09 -4.41 -3.36
N THR A 204 -8.08 -4.13 -4.22
CA THR A 204 -8.14 -2.92 -5.05
C THR A 204 -9.10 -1.84 -4.52
N GLU A 205 -9.83 -2.12 -3.44
CA GLU A 205 -10.82 -1.20 -2.87
C GLU A 205 -10.16 -0.29 -1.83
N LYS A 206 -10.34 1.04 -1.95
CA LYS A 206 -9.87 1.99 -0.95
C LYS A 206 -10.79 1.93 0.28
N ILE A 207 -10.21 1.76 1.46
CA ILE A 207 -10.96 1.61 2.72
C ILE A 207 -10.60 2.71 3.72
N SER A 208 -11.48 2.94 4.70
CA SER A 208 -11.20 3.76 5.88
C SER A 208 -10.72 2.86 7.03
N PRO A 209 -9.46 2.99 7.51
CA PRO A 209 -8.96 2.13 8.59
C PRO A 209 -9.77 2.24 9.89
N GLN A 210 -10.38 3.40 10.17
CA GLN A 210 -11.15 3.60 11.41
C GLN A 210 -12.42 2.76 11.47
N THR A 211 -13.07 2.52 10.33
CA THR A 211 -14.39 1.91 10.26
C THR A 211 -14.37 0.51 9.66
N TYR A 212 -13.32 0.16 8.91
CA TYR A 212 -13.18 -1.16 8.31
C TYR A 212 -12.78 -2.20 9.36
N THR A 213 -13.62 -3.21 9.56
CA THR A 213 -13.34 -4.38 10.41
C THR A 213 -12.67 -5.46 9.59
N ILE A 214 -11.52 -5.96 10.07
CA ILE A 214 -10.75 -6.99 9.36
C ILE A 214 -11.54 -8.30 9.23
N GLN A 215 -11.37 -8.98 8.10
CA GLN A 215 -11.99 -10.26 7.77
C GLN A 215 -10.92 -11.28 7.34
N HIS A 216 -11.29 -12.56 7.36
CA HIS A 216 -10.44 -13.61 6.80
C HIS A 216 -10.16 -13.35 5.32
N ASP A 217 -8.96 -13.69 4.88
CA ASP A 217 -8.40 -13.46 3.55
C ASP A 217 -8.28 -12.00 3.11
N ASP A 218 -8.37 -11.04 4.06
CA ASP A 218 -8.12 -9.64 3.73
C ASP A 218 -6.64 -9.39 3.40
N ASP A 219 -6.43 -8.86 2.20
CA ASP A 219 -5.12 -8.42 1.73
C ASP A 219 -5.03 -6.90 1.72
N PHE A 220 -4.30 -6.35 2.68
CA PHE A 220 -4.18 -4.92 2.86
C PHE A 220 -2.96 -4.33 2.16
N TRP A 221 -3.13 -3.15 1.60
CA TRP A 221 -2.05 -2.30 1.10
C TRP A 221 -2.10 -0.95 1.79
N VAL A 222 -1.08 -0.64 2.59
CA VAL A 222 -0.83 0.69 3.15
C VAL A 222 0.32 1.31 2.37
N ARG A 223 0.07 2.44 1.71
CA ARG A 223 1.07 3.14 0.90
C ARG A 223 1.25 4.56 1.41
N ILE A 224 2.48 4.88 1.81
CA ILE A 224 2.87 6.22 2.23
C ILE A 224 3.84 6.79 1.20
N GLY A 225 3.45 7.87 0.53
CA GLY A 225 4.31 8.61 -0.37
C GLY A 225 4.73 9.94 0.25
N THR A 226 6.01 10.29 0.13
CA THR A 226 6.51 11.65 0.39
C THR A 226 7.26 12.11 -0.85
N ARG A 227 6.75 13.14 -1.52
CA ARG A 227 7.46 13.77 -2.62
C ARG A 227 8.67 14.49 -2.05
N LYS A 228 9.88 14.10 -2.48
CA LYS A 228 11.00 15.03 -2.48
C LYS A 228 10.71 16.02 -3.61
N SER A 229 10.61 17.31 -3.30
CA SER A 229 10.44 18.35 -4.32
C SER A 229 11.49 18.13 -5.41
N ARG A 230 11.07 17.74 -6.62
CA ARG A 230 11.99 17.52 -7.74
C ARG A 230 12.08 18.83 -8.50
N THR A 231 13.08 19.62 -8.15
CA THR A 231 13.58 20.70 -8.99
C THR A 231 14.22 20.11 -10.24
N THR A 232 14.02 20.81 -11.37
CA THR A 232 14.52 20.60 -12.74
C THR A 232 13.69 19.70 -13.66
N ALA A 233 13.22 20.34 -14.74
CA ALA A 233 12.59 19.75 -15.90
C ALA A 233 13.61 18.87 -16.64
N SER A 234 13.54 17.56 -16.42
CA SER A 234 14.15 16.59 -17.34
C SER A 234 13.01 15.83 -18.00
N ASP A 235 13.10 15.58 -19.31
CA ASP A 235 12.16 14.72 -20.05
C ASP A 235 12.18 13.26 -19.57
N THR A 236 13.07 12.94 -18.63
CA THR A 236 13.09 11.65 -17.93
C THR A 236 12.17 11.67 -16.71
N ARG A 237 11.12 10.85 -16.80
CA ARG A 237 10.23 10.51 -15.70
C ARG A 237 10.75 9.23 -15.03
N SER A 238 10.56 9.14 -13.73
CA SER A 238 10.92 7.94 -12.98
C SER A 238 9.96 7.71 -11.83
N GLY A 239 9.78 6.47 -11.43
CA GLY A 239 9.00 6.11 -10.26
C GLY A 239 9.34 4.72 -9.76
N LYS A 240 8.56 4.25 -8.78
CA LYS A 240 8.64 2.88 -8.29
C LYS A 240 7.57 2.03 -8.97
N LEU A 241 7.94 0.82 -9.38
CA LEU A 241 7.03 -0.18 -9.93
C LEU A 241 6.97 -1.36 -8.96
N ILE A 242 5.76 -1.71 -8.57
CA ILE A 242 5.44 -2.95 -7.89
C ILE A 242 4.36 -3.62 -8.73
N VAL A 243 4.62 -4.84 -9.17
CA VAL A 243 3.61 -5.68 -9.81
C VAL A 243 3.28 -6.81 -8.84
N ALA A 244 2.00 -6.97 -8.55
CA ALA A 244 1.49 -8.08 -7.76
C ALA A 244 0.31 -8.70 -8.50
N ILE A 245 0.31 -10.03 -8.63
CA ILE A 245 -0.76 -10.82 -9.23
C ILE A 245 -1.25 -11.79 -8.17
N ASN A 246 -2.56 -11.82 -7.90
CA ASN A 246 -3.14 -12.63 -6.84
C ASN A 246 -2.39 -12.46 -5.50
N ASN A 247 -1.99 -11.21 -5.24
CA ASN A 247 -1.25 -10.80 -4.04
C ASN A 247 0.09 -11.53 -3.84
N GLN A 248 0.65 -12.08 -4.92
CA GLN A 248 2.06 -12.45 -5.02
C GLN A 248 2.80 -11.35 -5.76
N ARG A 249 3.80 -10.76 -5.09
CA ARG A 249 4.67 -9.77 -5.71
C ARG A 249 5.55 -10.46 -6.74
N LEU A 250 5.52 -9.95 -7.96
CA LEU A 250 6.40 -10.43 -9.01
C LEU A 250 7.81 -9.90 -8.73
N THR A 251 8.77 -10.81 -8.77
CA THR A 251 10.19 -10.49 -8.76
C THR A 251 10.66 -10.52 -10.21
N PHE A 252 11.19 -9.40 -10.69
CA PHE A 252 11.86 -9.35 -11.98
C PHE A 252 13.30 -9.82 -11.79
N THR A 253 13.58 -11.02 -12.26
CA THR A 253 14.94 -11.52 -12.45
C THR A 253 15.35 -11.23 -13.88
N SER A 254 16.51 -10.61 -14.05
CA SER A 254 17.16 -10.48 -15.33
C SER A 254 18.31 -11.48 -15.42
N ASN A 255 18.57 -12.02 -16.59
CA ASN A 255 19.66 -12.96 -16.85
C ASN A 255 21.02 -12.22 -16.89
N GLY A 256 21.34 -11.44 -15.85
CA GLY A 256 22.54 -10.59 -15.76
C GLY A 256 22.32 -9.12 -16.10
N ASP A 257 21.25 -8.75 -16.81
CA ASP A 257 21.00 -7.37 -17.19
C ASP A 257 20.45 -6.52 -16.04
N SER A 258 21.11 -5.45 -15.60
CA SER A 258 20.55 -4.57 -14.55
C SER A 258 19.28 -3.79 -14.96
N ARG A 259 18.77 -4.02 -16.19
CA ARG A 259 17.69 -3.28 -16.84
C ARG A 259 16.82 -4.21 -17.68
N ILE A 260 15.51 -4.14 -17.51
CA ILE A 260 14.52 -4.78 -18.41
C ILE A 260 13.73 -3.68 -19.12
N GLY A 261 13.53 -3.80 -20.42
CA GLY A 261 12.68 -2.91 -21.21
C GLY A 261 13.36 -2.25 -22.41
N THR A 262 12.76 -1.18 -22.91
CA THR A 262 13.22 -0.42 -24.08
C THR A 262 14.02 0.82 -23.69
N ASN A 263 14.55 1.54 -24.68
CA ASN A 263 15.18 2.84 -24.43
C ASN A 263 14.18 3.90 -23.94
N ARG A 264 12.90 3.78 -24.30
CA ARG A 264 11.84 4.71 -23.89
C ARG A 264 11.21 4.38 -22.55
N PHE A 265 11.21 3.12 -22.14
CA PHE A 265 10.73 2.67 -20.85
C PHE A 265 11.56 1.49 -20.37
N ASN A 266 12.18 1.61 -19.21
CA ASN A 266 12.94 0.52 -18.63
C ASN A 266 12.81 0.47 -17.10
N ILE A 267 13.05 -0.71 -16.56
CA ILE A 267 12.96 -1.03 -15.14
C ILE A 267 14.33 -1.51 -14.69
N ARG A 268 14.88 -0.90 -13.63
CA ARG A 268 16.10 -1.36 -12.99
C ARG A 268 15.79 -2.52 -12.05
N THR A 269 16.46 -3.65 -12.24
CA THR A 269 16.20 -4.92 -11.51
C THR A 269 17.14 -5.17 -10.34
N ASN A 270 18.04 -4.24 -10.06
CA ASN A 270 19.08 -4.37 -9.04
C ASN A 270 18.55 -4.47 -7.59
N SER A 271 17.39 -3.87 -7.29
CA SER A 271 16.74 -4.01 -5.97
C SER A 271 15.26 -3.65 -6.03
N PRO A 272 14.35 -4.47 -5.45
CA PRO A 272 12.97 -4.07 -5.22
C PRO A 272 12.86 -3.03 -4.08
N PRO A 273 11.96 -2.03 -4.16
CA PRO A 273 11.07 -1.72 -5.27
C PRO A 273 11.81 -1.26 -6.52
N TYR A 274 11.44 -1.87 -7.65
CA TYR A 274 12.08 -1.61 -8.92
C TYR A 274 11.83 -0.18 -9.36
N THR A 275 12.88 0.52 -9.78
CA THR A 275 12.75 1.88 -10.31
C THR A 275 12.48 1.80 -11.80
N TRP A 276 11.37 2.35 -12.26
CA TRP A 276 11.12 2.53 -13.69
C TRP A 276 11.58 3.91 -14.15
N TYR A 277 11.99 3.99 -15.40
CA TYR A 277 12.39 5.21 -16.10
C TYR A 277 11.63 5.28 -17.42
N SER A 278 11.17 6.47 -17.78
CA SER A 278 10.60 6.75 -19.09
C SER A 278 11.11 8.07 -19.64
N SER A 279 11.54 8.09 -20.89
CA SER A 279 12.05 9.28 -21.58
C SER A 279 11.28 9.57 -22.86
N GLY A 280 11.11 10.85 -23.19
CA GLY A 280 10.36 11.31 -24.37
C GLY A 280 8.85 11.15 -24.20
N GLU A 281 8.15 10.81 -25.28
CA GLU A 281 6.69 10.62 -25.25
C GLU A 281 6.24 9.58 -24.20
N PRO A 282 5.13 9.81 -23.46
CA PRO A 282 4.56 8.83 -22.54
C PRO A 282 4.38 7.46 -23.19
N VAL A 283 4.56 6.40 -22.40
CA VAL A 283 4.19 5.03 -22.79
C VAL A 283 2.91 4.63 -22.07
N THR A 284 2.09 3.81 -22.71
CA THR A 284 0.92 3.20 -22.08
C THR A 284 1.34 2.14 -21.07
N LEU A 285 0.45 1.82 -20.12
CA LEU A 285 0.68 0.73 -19.17
C LEU A 285 0.84 -0.63 -19.89
N ALA A 286 0.08 -0.84 -20.97
CA ALA A 286 0.17 -2.04 -21.79
C ALA A 286 1.55 -2.20 -22.41
N GLU A 287 2.07 -1.14 -23.05
CA GLU A 287 3.43 -1.13 -23.60
C GLU A 287 4.46 -1.38 -22.52
N ALA A 288 4.38 -0.67 -21.39
CA ALA A 288 5.30 -0.82 -20.27
C ALA A 288 5.33 -2.25 -19.71
N LEU A 289 4.17 -2.85 -19.44
CA LEU A 289 4.07 -4.20 -18.87
C LEU A 289 4.44 -5.29 -19.88
N ASN A 290 4.16 -5.10 -21.17
CA ASN A 290 4.57 -6.06 -22.21
C ASN A 290 6.08 -6.07 -22.46
N THR A 291 6.85 -5.11 -21.92
CA THR A 291 8.31 -5.20 -21.90
C THR A 291 8.86 -6.17 -20.85
N LEU A 292 8.03 -6.59 -19.90
CA LEU A 292 8.43 -7.47 -18.81
C LEU A 292 8.29 -8.93 -19.25
N SER A 293 9.42 -9.64 -19.26
CA SER A 293 9.43 -11.08 -19.56
C SER A 293 8.47 -11.84 -18.63
N GLY A 294 7.64 -12.70 -19.21
CA GLY A 294 6.64 -13.47 -18.48
C GLY A 294 5.35 -12.72 -18.12
N ILE A 295 5.19 -11.46 -18.53
CA ILE A 295 3.94 -10.70 -18.38
C ILE A 295 3.39 -10.39 -19.76
N THR A 296 2.10 -10.66 -19.94
CA THR A 296 1.34 -10.14 -21.08
C THR A 296 0.14 -9.39 -20.54
N TYR A 297 0.12 -8.08 -20.78
CA TYR A 297 -1.03 -7.25 -20.48
C TYR A 297 -2.00 -7.29 -21.66
N ARG A 298 -3.25 -7.69 -21.39
CA ARG A 298 -4.37 -7.58 -22.31
C ARG A 298 -5.52 -6.89 -21.57
N SER A 299 -5.99 -5.77 -22.10
CA SER A 299 -7.25 -5.19 -21.65
C SER A 299 -8.39 -6.07 -22.16
N GLY A 300 -9.13 -6.72 -21.25
CA GLY A 300 -10.38 -7.39 -21.61
C GLY A 300 -11.47 -6.36 -21.95
N PRO A 301 -12.53 -6.75 -22.70
CA PRO A 301 -13.71 -5.91 -22.83
C PRO A 301 -14.22 -5.61 -21.41
N GLY A 302 -14.25 -4.33 -21.04
CA GLY A 302 -14.60 -3.92 -19.69
C GLY A 302 -15.98 -4.48 -19.34
N VAL A 303 -16.04 -5.35 -18.34
CA VAL A 303 -17.31 -5.69 -17.70
C VAL A 303 -17.77 -4.40 -17.04
N ARG A 304 -18.68 -3.68 -17.71
CA ARG A 304 -19.43 -2.59 -17.08
C ARG A 304 -20.14 -3.23 -15.89
N ARG A 305 -19.66 -2.93 -14.68
CA ARG A 305 -20.37 -3.22 -13.43
C ARG A 305 -21.26 -2.03 -13.10
#